data_AF-A0A9E2SBR0-F1
#
_entry.id   AF-A0A9E2SBR0-F1
#
_cell.length_a   1.000
_cell.length_b   1.000
_cell.length_c   1.000
_cell.angle_alpha   90.00
_cell.angle_beta   90.00
_cell.angle_gamma   90.00
#
_symmetry.space_group_name_H-M   'P 1'
#
loop_
_entity.id
_entity.type
_entity.pdbx_description
1 polymer ?
#
loop_
_entity_poly.entity_id
_entity_poly.type
_entity_poly.pdbx_seq_one_letter_code
_entity_poly.pdbx_strand_id
1 'polypeptide(L)'
;MNAKSSESVLLLQYGLKTYRQKRRAVVKDRDKQLLSLDKKRKQLWREERALGWEELKHPYQRGWKRTFVLREDIATGKKSSFYRNLLQKINTVQHSSSKNFTKKKRVRGKKVHKPREQKLREFYDYELDRVRLSQAELMLFTKLIYYSQQRKIFRMKYVFSEPWCFVLKVEPNMITKVQKHDSSLRSNIVQLENYLRKKHLEDRITKLRNGSVHWWGYKIYDLKQRDFNALRNQTLTNILDQHWYNE
;
A
#
# COMPACT_ATOMS: atom_id res chain seq x y z
N MET A 1 -47.86 33.59 -10.42
CA MET A 1 -46.98 32.93 -11.42
C MET A 1 -45.58 33.52 -11.31
N ASN A 2 -44.54 32.69 -11.15
CA ASN A 2 -43.18 33.15 -10.82
C ASN A 2 -42.49 33.77 -12.05
N ALA A 3 -42.23 35.08 -12.06
CA ALA A 3 -41.52 35.78 -13.13
C ALA A 3 -40.14 35.18 -13.51
N LYS A 4 -39.51 34.44 -12.58
CA LYS A 4 -38.25 33.71 -12.83
C LYS A 4 -38.39 32.52 -13.78
N SER A 5 -39.59 31.94 -13.94
CA SER A 5 -39.81 30.81 -14.85
C SER A 5 -39.99 31.27 -16.29
N SER A 6 -40.68 32.38 -16.54
CA SER A 6 -40.92 32.90 -17.91
C SER A 6 -39.64 33.39 -18.60
N GLU A 7 -38.77 34.09 -17.87
CA GLU A 7 -37.49 34.59 -18.40
C GLU A 7 -36.52 33.45 -18.78
N SER A 8 -36.54 32.36 -18.00
CA SER A 8 -35.74 31.16 -18.29
C SER A 8 -36.21 30.39 -19.53
N VAL A 9 -37.52 30.42 -19.82
CA VAL A 9 -38.14 29.79 -20.99
C VAL A 9 -37.84 30.59 -22.27
N LEU A 10 -37.92 31.92 -22.20
CA LEU A 10 -37.55 32.81 -23.31
C LEU A 10 -36.07 32.66 -23.69
N LEU A 11 -35.15 32.63 -22.72
CA LEU A 11 -33.72 32.45 -23.01
C LEU A 11 -33.42 31.13 -23.73
N LEU A 12 -34.14 30.05 -23.41
CA LEU A 12 -33.98 28.75 -24.07
C LEU A 12 -34.55 28.75 -25.50
N GLN A 13 -35.64 29.48 -25.74
CA GLN A 13 -36.25 29.63 -27.07
C GLN A 13 -35.30 30.33 -28.07
N TYR A 14 -34.49 31.28 -27.59
CA TYR A 14 -33.47 31.98 -28.41
C TYR A 14 -32.08 31.31 -28.38
N GLY A 15 -31.93 30.12 -27.78
CA GLY A 15 -30.64 29.41 -27.69
C GLY A 15 -29.59 30.08 -26.78
N LEU A 16 -29.99 31.08 -25.99
CA LEU A 16 -29.09 31.83 -25.11
C LEU A 16 -28.90 31.10 -23.78
N LYS A 17 -27.65 31.01 -23.32
CA LYS A 17 -27.33 30.37 -22.04
C LYS A 17 -27.82 31.22 -20.87
N THR A 18 -28.54 30.58 -19.95
CA THR A 18 -28.94 31.20 -18.67
C THR A 18 -27.71 31.48 -17.78
N TYR A 19 -27.85 32.39 -16.82
CA TYR A 19 -26.77 32.70 -15.86
C TYR A 19 -26.18 31.45 -15.18
N ARG A 20 -27.05 30.51 -14.75
CA ARG A 20 -26.64 29.24 -14.16
C ARG A 20 -25.83 28.37 -15.12
N GLN A 21 -26.23 28.32 -16.40
CA GLN A 21 -25.51 27.59 -17.43
C GLN A 21 -24.15 28.23 -17.73
N LYS A 22 -24.08 29.57 -17.81
CA LYS A 22 -22.81 30.32 -17.98
C LYS A 22 -21.84 30.03 -16.84
N ARG A 23 -22.29 30.12 -15.57
CA ARG A 23 -21.46 29.76 -14.40
C ARG A 23 -20.98 28.31 -14.42
N ARG A 24 -21.86 27.37 -14.78
CA ARG A 24 -21.48 25.96 -14.91
C ARG A 24 -20.45 25.73 -16.01
N ALA A 25 -20.53 26.45 -17.13
CA ALA A 25 -19.55 26.36 -18.21
C ALA A 25 -18.17 26.79 -17.73
N VAL A 26 -18.05 27.96 -17.08
CA VAL A 26 -16.78 28.45 -16.53
C VAL A 26 -16.15 27.46 -15.54
N VAL A 27 -16.95 26.89 -14.63
CA VAL A 27 -16.46 25.88 -13.67
C VAL A 27 -16.00 24.61 -14.39
N LYS A 28 -16.78 24.12 -15.37
CA LYS A 28 -16.42 22.94 -16.16
C LYS A 28 -15.13 23.16 -16.95
N ASP A 29 -14.93 24.33 -17.53
CA ASP A 29 -13.72 24.62 -18.30
C ASP A 29 -12.50 24.72 -17.39
N ARG A 30 -12.64 25.34 -16.21
CA ARG A 30 -11.61 25.29 -15.16
C ARG A 30 -11.28 23.86 -14.74
N ASP A 31 -12.30 23.02 -14.51
CA ASP A 31 -12.10 21.62 -14.13
C ASP A 31 -11.38 20.81 -15.22
N LYS A 32 -11.73 21.05 -16.50
CA LYS A 32 -11.02 20.44 -17.65
C LYS A 32 -9.54 20.86 -17.68
N GLN A 33 -9.26 22.15 -17.46
CA GLN A 33 -7.87 22.64 -17.36
C GLN A 33 -7.11 21.95 -16.23
N LEU A 34 -7.72 21.78 -15.05
CA LEU A 34 -7.11 21.06 -13.93
C LEU A 34 -6.80 19.59 -14.26
N LEU A 35 -7.72 18.90 -14.93
CA LEU A 35 -7.50 17.52 -15.38
C LEU A 35 -6.38 17.43 -16.43
N SER A 36 -6.27 18.43 -17.32
CA SER A 36 -5.17 18.51 -18.28
C SER A 36 -3.81 18.67 -17.57
N LEU A 37 -3.73 19.53 -16.56
CA LEU A 37 -2.53 19.69 -15.73
C LEU A 37 -2.16 18.39 -14.99
N ASP A 38 -3.13 17.67 -14.43
CA ASP A 38 -2.88 16.37 -13.78
C ASP A 38 -2.37 15.31 -14.78
N LYS A 39 -2.90 15.30 -16.01
CA LYS A 39 -2.38 14.44 -17.08
C LYS A 39 -0.94 14.79 -17.44
N LYS A 40 -0.64 16.08 -17.65
CA LYS A 40 0.72 16.57 -17.94
C LYS A 40 1.69 16.19 -16.80
N ARG A 41 1.29 16.38 -15.55
CA ARG A 41 2.09 15.96 -14.38
C ARG A 41 2.44 14.48 -14.43
N LYS A 42 1.44 13.62 -14.65
CA LYS A 42 1.65 12.16 -14.74
C LYS A 42 2.56 11.79 -15.90
N GLN A 43 2.45 12.49 -17.03
CA GLN A 43 3.32 12.29 -18.18
C GLN A 43 4.77 12.63 -17.83
N LEU A 44 5.03 13.82 -17.26
CA LEU A 44 6.38 14.22 -16.85
C LEU A 44 7.00 13.22 -15.85
N TRP A 45 6.23 12.72 -14.89
CA TRP A 45 6.71 11.67 -13.97
C TRP A 45 6.98 10.33 -14.65
N ARG A 46 6.25 9.99 -15.73
CA ARG A 46 6.55 8.78 -16.52
C ARG A 46 7.83 8.97 -17.32
N GLU A 47 8.01 10.13 -17.94
CA GLU A 47 9.23 10.50 -18.66
C GLU A 47 10.45 10.46 -17.72
N GLU A 48 10.34 11.04 -16.51
CA GLU A 48 11.42 11.04 -15.52
C GLU A 48 11.81 9.62 -15.08
N ARG A 49 10.82 8.73 -14.96
CA ARG A 49 11.07 7.31 -14.67
C ARG A 49 11.65 6.55 -15.87
N ALA A 50 11.30 6.98 -17.09
CA ALA A 50 11.75 6.34 -18.33
C ALA A 50 13.21 6.68 -18.68
N LEU A 51 13.79 7.74 -18.10
CA LEU A 51 15.21 8.07 -18.24
C LEU A 51 16.14 6.91 -17.85
N GLY A 52 15.69 6.05 -16.94
CA GLY A 52 16.42 4.86 -16.52
C GLY A 52 17.56 5.17 -15.54
N TRP A 53 18.54 4.25 -15.51
CA TRP A 53 19.63 4.25 -14.54
C TRP A 53 20.97 4.27 -15.25
N GLU A 54 21.94 4.92 -14.63
CA GLU A 54 23.35 4.94 -15.05
C GLU A 54 24.22 4.33 -13.97
N GLU A 55 25.26 3.61 -14.39
CA GLU A 55 26.20 2.97 -13.47
C GLU A 55 27.17 4.01 -12.90
N LEU A 56 27.41 3.94 -11.60
CA LEU A 56 28.39 4.79 -10.94
C LEU A 56 29.79 4.27 -11.24
N LYS A 57 30.69 5.16 -11.66
CA LYS A 57 32.13 4.84 -11.82
C LYS A 57 32.74 4.23 -10.56
N HIS A 58 32.33 4.75 -9.39
CA HIS A 58 32.76 4.24 -8.10
C HIS A 58 31.53 3.92 -7.23
N PRO A 59 31.17 2.64 -7.08
CA PRO A 59 30.15 2.23 -6.13
C PRO A 59 30.53 2.63 -4.71
N TYR A 60 29.56 3.07 -3.92
CA TYR A 60 29.79 3.48 -2.54
C TYR A 60 28.83 2.79 -1.57
N GLN A 61 29.27 2.62 -0.33
CA GLN A 61 28.46 2.02 0.72
C GLN A 61 27.56 3.10 1.37
N ARG A 62 26.24 2.94 1.27
CA ARG A 62 25.27 3.83 1.95
C ARG A 62 24.97 3.40 3.39
N GLY A 63 25.21 2.13 3.70
CA GLY A 63 24.94 1.54 5.01
C GLY A 63 25.03 0.03 4.97
N TRP A 64 24.14 -0.64 5.69
CA TRP A 64 24.06 -2.09 5.78
C TRP A 64 22.66 -2.56 5.41
N LYS A 65 22.58 -3.73 4.77
CA LYS A 65 21.34 -4.45 4.55
C LYS A 65 21.46 -5.83 5.20
N ARG A 66 20.35 -6.39 5.64
CA ARG A 66 20.31 -7.78 6.05
C ARG A 66 19.09 -8.48 5.47
N THR A 67 19.30 -9.73 5.10
CA THR A 67 18.33 -10.59 4.44
C THR A 67 18.42 -11.98 5.03
N PHE A 68 17.37 -12.77 4.87
CA PHE A 68 17.44 -14.17 5.20
C PHE A 68 18.20 -14.91 4.11
N VAL A 69 19.03 -15.86 4.53
CA VAL A 69 19.74 -16.82 3.68
C VAL A 69 19.47 -18.21 4.25
N LEU A 70 19.50 -19.22 3.39
CA LEU A 70 19.34 -20.61 3.80
C LEU A 70 20.47 -21.01 4.76
N ARG A 71 20.14 -21.68 5.86
CA ARG A 71 21.14 -22.27 6.75
C ARG A 71 21.98 -23.31 5.97
N GLU A 72 23.27 -23.39 6.28
CA GLU A 72 24.23 -24.22 5.54
C GLU A 72 23.82 -25.70 5.47
N ASP A 73 23.36 -26.28 6.58
CA ASP A 73 22.91 -27.69 6.65
C ASP A 73 21.77 -28.01 5.67
N ILE A 74 20.86 -27.06 5.45
CA ILE A 74 19.73 -27.22 4.53
C ILE A 74 20.16 -26.90 3.10
N ALA A 75 21.13 -25.99 2.95
CA ALA A 75 21.66 -25.59 1.66
C ALA A 75 22.40 -26.71 0.93
N THR A 76 23.00 -27.65 1.67
CA THR A 76 23.65 -28.86 1.12
C THR A 76 22.66 -30.02 0.96
N GLY A 77 21.51 -29.98 1.62
CA GLY A 77 20.50 -31.04 1.59
C GLY A 77 19.68 -31.15 0.30
N LYS A 78 18.93 -32.24 0.18
CA LYS A 78 18.06 -32.55 -0.98
C LYS A 78 16.95 -31.52 -1.22
N LYS A 79 16.43 -30.89 -0.15
CA LYS A 79 15.37 -29.87 -0.21
C LYS A 79 15.91 -28.44 -0.43
N SER A 80 17.21 -28.27 -0.68
CA SER A 80 17.85 -26.95 -0.81
C SER A 80 17.19 -26.08 -1.88
N SER A 81 16.90 -26.64 -3.06
CA SER A 81 16.24 -25.95 -4.17
C SER A 81 14.85 -25.46 -3.79
N PHE A 82 14.07 -26.30 -3.11
CA PHE A 82 12.72 -25.97 -2.62
C PHE A 82 12.75 -24.76 -1.68
N TYR A 83 13.58 -24.80 -0.63
CA TYR A 83 13.66 -23.68 0.32
C TYR A 83 14.27 -22.42 -0.28
N ARG A 84 15.19 -22.53 -1.25
CA ARG A 84 15.70 -21.37 -2.00
C ARG A 84 14.60 -20.68 -2.79
N ASN A 85 13.78 -21.45 -3.51
CA ASN A 85 12.65 -20.94 -4.29
C ASN A 85 11.59 -20.30 -3.39
N LEU A 86 11.24 -20.95 -2.28
CA LEU A 86 10.33 -20.38 -1.29
C LEU A 86 10.87 -19.08 -0.71
N LEU A 87 12.16 -19.07 -0.32
CA LEU A 87 12.82 -17.90 0.25
C LEU A 87 12.73 -16.70 -0.69
N GLN A 88 12.93 -16.87 -2.01
CA GLN A 88 12.78 -15.76 -2.96
C GLN A 88 11.40 -15.07 -2.89
N LYS A 89 10.33 -15.82 -2.59
CA LYS A 89 8.96 -15.30 -2.49
C LYS A 89 8.69 -14.59 -1.16
N ILE A 90 9.34 -15.04 -0.08
CA ILE A 90 9.03 -14.60 1.31
C ILE A 90 10.14 -13.77 1.97
N ASN A 91 11.28 -13.60 1.32
CA ASN A 91 12.41 -12.88 1.90
C ASN A 91 12.03 -11.42 2.16
N THR A 92 12.60 -10.89 3.24
CA THR A 92 12.47 -9.48 3.60
C THR A 92 13.85 -8.85 3.63
N VAL A 93 13.93 -7.59 3.20
CA VAL A 93 15.17 -6.82 3.25
C VAL A 93 15.01 -5.72 4.28
N GLN A 94 15.96 -5.62 5.20
CA GLN A 94 16.02 -4.51 6.14
C GLN A 94 17.30 -3.71 5.93
N HIS A 95 17.16 -2.39 5.85
CA HIS A 95 18.28 -1.46 5.76
C HIS A 95 18.54 -0.78 7.11
N SER A 96 19.81 -0.44 7.36
CA SER A 96 20.27 0.28 8.54
C SER A 96 21.53 1.08 8.20
N SER A 97 21.77 2.19 8.89
CA SER A 97 23.05 2.90 8.82
C SER A 97 24.17 2.13 9.54
N SER A 98 23.84 1.38 10.59
CA SER A 98 24.81 0.59 11.37
C SER A 98 24.65 -0.92 11.16
N LYS A 99 25.78 -1.65 11.25
CA LYS A 99 25.87 -3.12 11.07
C LYS A 99 25.07 -3.91 12.12
N ASN A 100 24.84 -3.32 13.29
CA ASN A 100 24.20 -4.00 14.43
C ASN A 100 22.67 -4.00 14.38
N PHE A 101 22.05 -3.28 13.42
CA PHE A 101 20.58 -3.18 13.27
C PHE A 101 19.85 -2.94 14.59
N THR A 102 20.29 -1.98 15.39
CA THR A 102 19.65 -1.67 16.67
C THR A 102 18.54 -0.64 16.51
N LYS A 103 17.56 -0.66 17.41
CA LYS A 103 16.54 0.39 17.56
C LYS A 103 16.56 0.92 18.98
N LYS A 104 16.41 2.24 19.11
CA LYS A 104 16.21 2.88 20.42
C LYS A 104 14.83 2.47 20.95
N LYS A 105 14.79 1.91 22.16
CA LYS A 105 13.56 1.56 22.87
C LYS A 105 13.65 2.10 24.29
N ARG A 106 12.54 2.64 24.81
CA ARG A 106 12.47 3.03 26.22
C ARG A 106 12.11 1.79 27.05
N VAL A 107 12.92 1.49 28.06
CA VAL A 107 12.71 0.37 28.99
C VAL A 107 12.91 0.92 30.40
N ARG A 108 11.89 0.83 31.26
CA ARG A 108 11.92 1.35 32.64
C ARG A 108 12.48 2.78 32.73
N GLY A 109 11.96 3.68 31.89
CA GLY A 109 12.38 5.08 31.87
C GLY A 109 13.69 5.41 31.13
N LYS A 110 14.57 4.42 30.88
CA LYS A 110 15.86 4.63 30.19
C LYS A 110 15.78 4.32 28.69
N LYS A 111 16.53 5.05 27.86
CA LYS A 111 16.67 4.79 26.42
C LYS A 111 17.77 3.75 26.21
N VAL A 112 17.41 2.57 25.72
CA VAL A 112 18.34 1.45 25.47
C VAL A 112 18.29 1.06 23.99
N HIS A 113 19.45 0.72 23.43
CA HIS A 113 19.55 0.13 22.10
C HIS A 113 19.26 -1.37 22.20
N LYS A 114 18.23 -1.84 21.49
CA LYS A 114 17.94 -3.28 21.38
C LYS A 114 18.09 -3.74 19.94
N PRO A 115 18.50 -5.00 19.69
CA PRO A 115 18.47 -5.58 18.36
C PRO A 115 17.07 -5.43 17.77
N ARG A 116 16.98 -4.94 16.53
CA ARG A 116 15.73 -4.93 15.81
C ARG A 116 15.46 -6.35 15.35
N GLU A 117 14.28 -6.86 15.65
CA GLU A 117 13.80 -8.14 15.13
C GLU A 117 13.41 -7.98 13.65
N GLN A 118 13.73 -8.98 12.83
CA GLN A 118 13.26 -9.10 11.45
C GLN A 118 12.59 -10.45 11.30
N LYS A 119 11.45 -10.45 10.62
CA LYS A 119 10.66 -11.64 10.32
C LYS A 119 10.59 -11.85 8.82
N LEU A 120 10.38 -13.08 8.39
CA LEU A 120 10.00 -13.40 7.03
C LEU A 120 8.66 -12.73 6.70
N ARG A 121 8.35 -12.64 5.41
CA ARG A 121 7.10 -12.04 4.97
C ARG A 121 5.94 -12.91 5.46
N GLU A 122 5.04 -12.26 6.19
CA GLU A 122 3.75 -12.81 6.60
C GLU A 122 2.71 -12.36 5.56
N PHE A 123 1.67 -13.17 5.36
CA PHE A 123 0.63 -12.89 4.36
C PHE A 123 -0.74 -12.72 4.99
N TYR A 124 -1.55 -11.86 4.41
CA TYR A 124 -3.01 -11.89 4.63
C TYR A 124 -3.69 -12.77 3.58
N ASP A 125 -4.92 -13.22 3.86
CA ASP A 125 -5.71 -14.08 2.97
C ASP A 125 -5.73 -13.56 1.51
N TYR A 126 -5.97 -12.26 1.31
CA TYR A 126 -6.03 -11.63 -0.02
C TYR A 126 -4.67 -11.48 -0.73
N GLU A 127 -3.55 -11.74 -0.03
CA GLU A 127 -2.20 -11.66 -0.61
C GLU A 127 -1.69 -13.02 -1.10
N LEU A 128 -2.18 -14.13 -0.52
CA LEU A 128 -1.72 -15.48 -0.86
C LEU A 128 -1.90 -15.79 -2.35
N ASP A 129 -3.06 -15.43 -2.91
CA ASP A 129 -3.38 -15.64 -4.32
C ASP A 129 -2.40 -14.92 -5.27
N ARG A 130 -1.79 -13.81 -4.81
CA ARG A 130 -0.88 -12.99 -5.61
C ARG A 130 0.54 -13.55 -5.65
N VAL A 131 0.93 -14.32 -4.64
CA VAL A 131 2.32 -14.78 -4.44
C VAL A 131 2.60 -16.08 -5.20
N ARG A 132 1.55 -16.78 -5.67
CA ARG A 132 1.66 -18.03 -6.45
C ARG A 132 2.53 -19.06 -5.73
N LEU A 133 2.17 -19.36 -4.48
CA LEU A 133 2.80 -20.43 -3.72
C LEU A 133 2.33 -21.79 -4.25
N SER A 134 3.22 -22.78 -4.29
CA SER A 134 2.84 -24.16 -4.58
C SER A 134 2.09 -24.76 -3.39
N GLN A 135 1.31 -25.82 -3.61
CA GLN A 135 0.59 -26.49 -2.53
C GLN A 135 1.54 -26.95 -1.41
N ALA A 136 2.71 -27.48 -1.78
CA ALA A 136 3.73 -27.91 -0.83
C ALA A 136 4.33 -26.74 -0.02
N GLU A 137 4.52 -25.57 -0.65
CA GLU A 137 4.96 -24.36 0.06
C GLU A 137 3.89 -23.86 1.03
N LEU A 138 2.62 -23.94 0.64
CA LEU A 138 1.47 -23.46 1.42
C LEU A 138 1.28 -24.26 2.72
N MET A 139 1.62 -25.55 2.71
CA MET A 139 1.61 -26.41 3.90
C MET A 139 2.59 -25.95 5.00
N LEU A 140 3.60 -25.15 4.64
CA LEU A 140 4.55 -24.58 5.60
C LEU A 140 4.07 -23.25 6.21
N PHE A 141 2.81 -22.89 6.02
CA PHE A 141 2.21 -21.72 6.65
C PHE A 141 1.13 -22.10 7.65
N THR A 142 1.23 -21.54 8.85
CA THR A 142 0.22 -21.66 9.88
C THR A 142 -0.65 -20.41 9.92
N LYS A 143 -1.95 -20.61 10.08
CA LYS A 143 -2.91 -19.53 10.24
C LYS A 143 -2.85 -19.03 11.69
N LEU A 144 -2.60 -17.75 11.87
CA LEU A 144 -2.49 -17.10 13.17
C LEU A 144 -3.51 -15.96 13.28
N ILE A 145 -4.38 -16.07 14.28
CA ILE A 145 -5.29 -14.99 14.67
C ILE A 145 -4.52 -14.05 15.60
N TYR A 146 -4.55 -12.75 15.32
CA TYR A 146 -3.97 -11.74 16.18
C TYR A 146 -4.89 -10.54 16.34
N TYR A 147 -4.81 -9.89 17.49
CA TYR A 147 -5.53 -8.65 17.74
C TYR A 147 -4.77 -7.45 17.16
N SER A 148 -5.36 -6.77 16.17
CA SER A 148 -4.77 -5.57 15.58
C SER A 148 -5.07 -4.36 16.46
N GLN A 149 -4.10 -3.92 17.25
CA GLN A 149 -4.21 -2.72 18.11
C GLN A 149 -4.67 -1.47 17.35
N GLN A 150 -4.15 -1.24 16.15
CA GLN A 150 -4.48 -0.05 15.34
C GLN A 150 -5.93 0.00 14.90
N ARG A 151 -6.51 -1.17 14.57
CA ARG A 151 -7.88 -1.28 14.05
C ARG A 151 -8.87 -1.81 15.09
N LYS A 152 -8.39 -2.19 16.27
CA LYS A 152 -9.15 -2.79 17.38
C LYS A 152 -9.96 -4.05 17.00
N ILE A 153 -9.47 -4.83 16.04
CA ILE A 153 -10.18 -6.00 15.48
C ILE A 153 -9.23 -7.20 15.37
N PHE A 154 -9.76 -8.40 15.55
CA PHE A 154 -9.05 -9.65 15.25
C PHE A 154 -8.83 -9.84 13.75
N ARG A 155 -7.60 -10.18 13.39
CA ARG A 155 -7.20 -10.44 12.01
C ARG A 155 -6.46 -11.74 11.90
N MET A 156 -6.55 -12.34 10.74
CA MET A 156 -5.80 -13.54 10.41
C MET A 156 -4.61 -13.18 9.55
N LYS A 157 -3.51 -13.89 9.78
CA LYS A 157 -2.32 -13.86 8.93
C LYS A 157 -1.73 -15.26 8.83
N TYR A 158 -1.02 -15.52 7.76
CA TYR A 158 -0.28 -16.74 7.52
C TYR A 158 1.19 -16.50 7.84
N VAL A 159 1.72 -17.31 8.75
CA VAL A 159 3.09 -17.22 9.26
C VAL A 159 3.83 -18.48 8.86
N PHE A 160 5.05 -18.33 8.36
CA PHE A 160 5.90 -19.45 8.02
C PHE A 160 6.28 -20.25 9.27
N SER A 161 6.09 -21.57 9.23
CA SER A 161 6.19 -22.47 10.38
C SER A 161 7.61 -22.90 10.74
N GLU A 162 8.55 -22.90 9.79
CA GLU A 162 9.91 -23.42 9.96
C GLU A 162 11.01 -22.34 9.91
N PRO A 163 10.93 -21.23 10.67
CA PRO A 163 11.86 -20.11 10.53
C PRO A 163 13.32 -20.49 10.83
N TRP A 164 13.56 -21.59 11.54
CA TRP A 164 14.90 -22.12 11.84
C TRP A 164 15.68 -22.51 10.57
N CYS A 165 15.00 -22.72 9.44
CA CYS A 165 15.64 -23.01 8.16
C CYS A 165 16.49 -21.85 7.62
N PHE A 166 16.25 -20.64 8.12
CA PHE A 166 16.85 -19.42 7.60
C PHE A 166 17.67 -18.70 8.68
N VAL A 167 18.76 -18.06 8.25
CA VAL A 167 19.65 -17.25 9.08
C VAL A 167 19.77 -15.86 8.48
N LEU A 168 19.90 -14.84 9.33
CA LEU A 168 20.13 -13.47 8.88
C LEU A 168 21.58 -13.28 8.45
N LYS A 169 21.78 -12.88 7.19
CA LYS A 169 23.09 -12.45 6.68
C LYS A 169 23.11 -10.94 6.58
N VAL A 170 24.16 -10.32 7.13
CA VAL A 170 24.39 -8.88 7.09
C VAL A 170 25.44 -8.56 6.02
N GLU A 171 25.12 -7.64 5.13
CA GLU A 171 25.97 -7.23 4.02
C GLU A 171 26.02 -5.70 3.87
N PRO A 172 27.10 -5.13 3.33
CA PRO A 172 27.12 -3.72 3.00
C PRO A 172 26.06 -3.40 1.94
N ASN A 173 25.34 -2.29 2.14
CA ASN A 173 24.38 -1.79 1.16
C ASN A 173 25.09 -0.88 0.16
N MET A 174 25.62 -1.50 -0.90
CA MET A 174 26.31 -0.81 -1.98
C MET A 174 25.32 -0.19 -2.96
N ILE A 175 25.52 1.09 -3.28
CA ILE A 175 24.82 1.79 -4.35
C ILE A 175 25.72 1.75 -5.57
N THR A 176 25.26 1.08 -6.63
CA THR A 176 26.01 0.91 -7.89
C THR A 176 25.42 1.70 -9.05
N LYS A 177 24.15 2.09 -8.95
CA LYS A 177 23.41 2.79 -10.01
C LYS A 177 22.72 4.02 -9.44
N VAL A 178 22.66 5.08 -10.24
CA VAL A 178 21.93 6.32 -9.94
C VAL A 178 20.97 6.61 -11.08
N GLN A 179 19.82 7.21 -10.76
CA GLN A 179 18.83 7.56 -11.76
C GLN A 179 19.39 8.68 -12.65
N LYS A 180 19.22 8.55 -13.97
CA LYS A 180 19.61 9.62 -14.89
C LYS A 180 18.81 10.88 -14.60
N HIS A 181 19.48 12.02 -14.72
CA HIS A 181 18.91 13.31 -14.35
C HIS A 181 18.79 14.23 -15.56
N ASP A 182 17.58 14.70 -15.85
CA ASP A 182 17.30 15.77 -16.79
C ASP A 182 16.84 17.01 -16.02
N SER A 183 17.64 18.07 -16.05
CA SER A 183 17.40 19.32 -15.32
C SER A 183 16.15 20.04 -15.84
N SER A 184 15.91 20.00 -17.16
CA SER A 184 14.79 20.69 -17.79
C SER A 184 13.45 20.03 -17.41
N LEU A 185 13.40 18.70 -17.46
CA LEU A 185 12.25 17.91 -17.06
C LEU A 185 11.94 18.09 -15.58
N ARG A 186 12.98 18.06 -14.72
CA ARG A 186 12.82 18.25 -13.28
C ARG A 186 12.28 19.64 -12.96
N SER A 187 12.79 20.67 -13.61
CA SER A 187 12.32 22.04 -13.46
C SER A 187 10.82 22.15 -13.80
N ASN A 188 10.40 21.56 -14.93
CA ASN A 188 9.00 21.54 -15.34
C ASN A 188 8.08 20.85 -14.31
N ILE A 189 8.52 19.72 -13.75
CA ILE A 189 7.78 19.02 -12.69
C ILE A 189 7.62 19.93 -11.46
N VAL A 190 8.72 20.53 -10.99
CA VAL A 190 8.72 21.38 -9.81
C VAL A 190 7.84 22.61 -10.00
N GLN A 191 7.91 23.28 -11.14
CA GLN A 191 7.05 24.43 -11.45
C GLN A 191 5.56 24.07 -11.41
N LEU A 192 5.19 22.94 -12.02
CA LEU A 192 3.81 22.46 -12.04
C LEU A 192 3.33 22.08 -10.62
N GLU A 193 4.14 21.34 -9.86
CA GLU A 193 3.82 20.97 -8.48
C GLU A 193 3.66 22.19 -7.57
N ASN A 194 4.55 23.18 -7.70
CA ASN A 194 4.46 24.43 -6.95
C ASN A 194 3.17 25.18 -7.27
N TYR A 195 2.78 25.25 -8.54
CA TYR A 195 1.53 25.86 -8.96
C TYR A 195 0.30 25.15 -8.35
N LEU A 196 0.25 23.82 -8.41
CA LEU A 196 -0.85 23.02 -7.86
C LEU A 196 -0.94 23.15 -6.34
N ARG A 197 0.20 23.10 -5.65
CA ARG A 197 0.29 23.21 -4.19
C ARG A 197 -0.11 24.59 -3.70
N LYS A 198 0.44 25.66 -4.29
CA LYS A 198 0.17 27.06 -3.89
C LYS A 198 -1.31 27.43 -4.03
N LYS A 199 -2.00 26.86 -5.03
CA LYS A 199 -3.42 27.10 -5.27
C LYS A 199 -4.36 26.06 -4.64
N HIS A 200 -3.84 25.12 -3.84
CA HIS A 200 -4.60 24.05 -3.18
C HIS A 200 -5.52 23.27 -4.15
N LEU A 201 -5.01 22.94 -5.34
CA LEU A 201 -5.83 22.36 -6.42
C LEU A 201 -5.95 20.82 -6.34
N GLU A 202 -5.15 20.15 -5.49
CA GLU A 202 -5.12 18.69 -5.37
C GLU A 202 -6.45 18.09 -4.91
N ASP A 203 -7.13 18.73 -3.96
CA ASP A 203 -8.43 18.26 -3.46
C ASP A 203 -9.47 18.30 -4.57
N ARG A 204 -9.46 19.38 -5.38
CA ARG A 204 -10.37 19.50 -6.52
C ARG A 204 -10.07 18.42 -7.56
N ILE A 205 -8.80 18.20 -7.90
CA ILE A 205 -8.39 17.14 -8.83
C ILE A 205 -8.83 15.77 -8.32
N THR A 206 -8.63 15.50 -7.03
CA THR A 206 -9.02 14.23 -6.39
C THR A 206 -10.53 14.02 -6.47
N LYS A 207 -11.32 15.06 -6.18
CA LYS A 207 -12.80 15.02 -6.31
C LYS A 207 -13.24 14.74 -7.74
N LEU A 208 -12.61 15.37 -8.73
CA LEU A 208 -12.92 15.18 -10.14
C LEU A 208 -12.61 13.76 -10.62
N ARG A 209 -11.51 13.16 -10.13
CA ARG A 209 -11.08 11.82 -10.53
C ARG A 209 -11.84 10.70 -9.83
N ASN A 210 -12.06 10.85 -8.52
CA ASN A 210 -12.54 9.77 -7.65
C ASN A 210 -14.01 9.97 -7.21
N GLY A 211 -14.67 11.05 -7.64
CA GLY A 211 -16.03 11.42 -7.21
C GLY A 211 -16.13 11.98 -5.78
N SER A 212 -15.09 11.80 -4.97
CA SER A 212 -14.98 12.28 -3.59
C SER A 212 -13.53 12.64 -3.26
N VAL A 213 -13.34 13.61 -2.35
CA VAL A 213 -12.04 13.91 -1.75
C VAL A 213 -11.63 12.90 -0.68
N HIS A 214 -12.61 12.20 -0.08
CA HIS A 214 -12.37 11.15 0.91
C HIS A 214 -12.18 9.81 0.20
N TRP A 215 -10.97 9.27 0.31
CA TRP A 215 -10.59 7.97 -0.23
C TRP A 215 -11.15 6.82 0.61
N TRP A 216 -11.63 5.79 -0.09
CA TRP A 216 -12.31 4.57 0.36
C TRP A 216 -11.41 3.59 1.14
N GLY A 217 -10.66 4.04 2.13
CA GLY A 217 -9.90 3.17 3.03
C GLY A 217 -10.75 2.45 4.09
N TYR A 218 -11.95 2.97 4.38
CA TYR A 218 -12.79 2.52 5.50
C TYR A 218 -14.06 1.76 5.07
N LYS A 219 -14.67 2.07 3.92
CA LYS A 219 -15.94 1.44 3.52
C LYS A 219 -15.86 -0.03 3.11
N ILE A 220 -14.67 -0.53 2.72
CA ILE A 220 -14.51 -1.94 2.30
C ILE A 220 -14.41 -2.88 3.51
N TYR A 221 -13.98 -2.40 4.68
CA TYR A 221 -13.85 -3.23 5.87
C TYR A 221 -15.15 -3.31 6.69
N ASP A 222 -15.99 -2.28 6.69
CA ASP A 222 -17.27 -2.29 7.42
C ASP A 222 -18.31 -3.24 6.81
N LEU A 223 -18.28 -3.47 5.50
CA LEU A 223 -19.26 -4.35 4.84
C LEU A 223 -18.88 -5.84 4.87
N LYS A 224 -17.63 -6.19 5.22
CA LYS A 224 -17.15 -7.58 5.27
C LYS A 224 -16.93 -8.13 6.69
N GLN A 225 -17.29 -7.35 7.72
CA GLN A 225 -17.25 -7.77 9.13
C GLN A 225 -18.61 -7.65 9.82
N ARG A 226 -19.71 -7.83 9.07
CA ARG A 226 -20.85 -8.51 9.68
C ARG A 226 -20.41 -9.97 9.76
N ASP A 227 -19.74 -10.30 10.86
CA ASP A 227 -19.52 -11.68 11.25
C ASP A 227 -20.84 -12.42 11.03
N PHE A 228 -20.78 -13.49 10.24
CA PHE A 228 -21.83 -14.50 10.22
C PHE A 228 -21.75 -15.18 11.58
N ASN A 229 -22.21 -14.48 12.61
CA ASN A 229 -22.31 -15.03 13.94
C ASN A 229 -23.46 -16.01 13.85
N ALA A 230 -23.14 -17.30 13.68
CA ALA A 230 -24.13 -18.37 13.48
C ALA A 230 -25.15 -18.46 14.63
N LEU A 231 -24.79 -17.89 15.78
CA LEU A 231 -25.60 -17.82 17.01
C LEU A 231 -26.43 -16.53 17.10
N ARG A 232 -26.32 -15.63 16.13
CA ARG A 232 -27.08 -14.38 16.15
C ARG A 232 -28.56 -14.70 15.95
N ASN A 233 -29.38 -14.32 16.93
CA ASN A 233 -30.82 -14.62 17.03
C ASN A 233 -31.18 -16.04 17.49
N GLN A 234 -30.21 -16.84 17.97
CA GLN A 234 -30.51 -18.09 18.67
C GLN A 234 -30.62 -17.83 20.18
N THR A 235 -31.62 -18.43 20.82
CA THR A 235 -31.73 -18.45 22.27
C THR A 235 -30.74 -19.47 22.84
N LEU A 236 -30.31 -19.25 24.10
CA LEU A 236 -29.38 -20.16 24.78
C LEU A 236 -29.88 -21.61 24.79
N THR A 237 -31.19 -21.80 24.89
CA THR A 237 -31.86 -23.12 24.82
C THR A 237 -31.61 -23.84 23.49
N ASN A 238 -31.79 -23.16 22.36
CA ASN A 238 -31.55 -23.76 21.03
C ASN A 238 -30.09 -24.15 20.82
N ILE A 239 -29.15 -23.42 21.43
CA ILE A 239 -27.72 -23.72 21.35
C ILE A 239 -27.40 -25.00 22.15
N LEU A 240 -28.04 -25.17 23.31
CA LEU A 240 -27.86 -26.34 24.16
C LEU A 240 -28.50 -27.59 23.54
N ASP A 241 -29.71 -27.49 22.99
CA ASP A 241 -30.39 -28.64 22.37
C ASP A 241 -29.60 -29.23 21.19
N GLN A 242 -28.94 -28.38 20.38
CA GLN A 242 -28.10 -28.83 19.26
C GLN A 242 -26.85 -29.61 19.68
N HIS A 243 -26.36 -29.38 20.90
CA HIS A 243 -25.14 -30.00 21.43
C HIS A 243 -25.42 -31.22 22.31
N TRP A 244 -26.65 -31.38 22.81
CA TRP A 244 -26.99 -32.41 23.79
C TRP A 244 -27.89 -33.53 23.25
N TYR A 245 -28.56 -33.34 22.10
CA TYR A 245 -29.41 -34.35 21.47
C TYR A 245 -28.81 -35.02 20.22
N ASN A 246 -27.55 -34.74 19.89
CA ASN A 246 -26.82 -35.36 18.79
C ASN A 246 -25.75 -36.35 19.30
N GLU A 247 -26.13 -37.22 20.25
CA GLU A 247 -25.44 -38.48 20.56
C GLU A 247 -26.33 -39.67 20.22
#